data_AF-A0A1D2SDP0-F1
#
_entry.id   AF-A0A1D2SDP0-F1
#
_cell.length_a   1.000
_cell.length_b   1.000
_cell.length_c   1.000
_cell.angle_alpha   90.00
_cell.angle_beta   90.00
_cell.angle_gamma   90.00
#
_symmetry.space_group_name_H-M   'P 1'
#
loop_
_entity.id
_entity.type
_entity.pdbx_description
1 polymer ?
#
loop_
_entity_poly.entity_id
_entity_poly.type
_entity_poly.pdbx_seq_one_letter_code
_entity_poly.pdbx_strand_id
1 'polypeptide(L)' 'MPCPECPYTMNAPESLEGWQAASAIDICASQLRMAQGRVVGLDLNAWMLACDCTGLDKATAIDLFPAVEAGLMSTLQQDT' A
#
# COMPACT_ATOMS: atom_id res chain seq x y z
N MET A 1 -4.49 -22.11 -17.96
CA MET A 1 -5.68 -21.27 -18.25
C MET A 1 -5.62 -20.08 -17.30
N PRO A 2 -5.65 -18.83 -17.77
CA PRO A 2 -5.72 -17.70 -16.85
C PRO A 2 -7.01 -17.78 -16.03
N CYS A 3 -6.97 -17.40 -14.76
CA CYS A 3 -8.17 -17.37 -13.94
C CYS A 3 -9.14 -16.31 -14.49
N PRO A 4 -10.44 -16.63 -14.64
CA PRO A 4 -11.41 -15.73 -15.31
C PRO A 4 -11.57 -14.37 -14.63
N GLU A 5 -11.42 -14.31 -13.31
CA GLU A 5 -11.58 -13.12 -12.48
C GLU A 5 -10.39 -12.97 -11.52
N CYS A 6 -9.19 -12.78 -12.09
CA CYS A 6 -7.99 -12.58 -11.29
C CYS A 6 -8.03 -11.21 -10.59
N PRO A 7 -7.98 -11.11 -9.25
CA PRO A 7 -7.93 -9.82 -8.56
C PRO A 7 -6.71 -8.98 -8.96
N TYR A 8 -5.56 -9.63 -9.23
CA TYR A 8 -4.34 -8.97 -9.69
C TYR A 8 -4.46 -8.40 -11.11
N THR A 9 -5.43 -8.83 -11.90
CA THR A 9 -5.71 -8.27 -13.23
C THR A 9 -6.81 -7.22 -13.16
N MET A 10 -7.89 -7.50 -12.43
CA MET A 10 -9.03 -6.57 -12.30
C MET A 10 -8.66 -5.29 -11.54
N ASN A 11 -7.75 -5.40 -10.57
CA ASN A 11 -7.32 -4.28 -9.73
C ASN A 11 -5.88 -3.84 -10.05
N ALA A 12 -5.38 -4.19 -11.24
CA ALA A 12 -4.04 -3.78 -11.66
C ALA A 12 -3.97 -2.24 -11.76
N PRO A 13 -2.88 -1.60 -11.28
CA PRO A 13 -2.69 -0.17 -11.49
C PRO A 13 -2.67 0.20 -12.98
N GLU A 14 -3.36 1.28 -13.33
CA GLU A 14 -3.46 1.80 -14.71
C GLU A 14 -2.38 2.86 -15.03
N SER A 15 -1.59 3.27 -14.04
CA SER A 15 -0.53 4.28 -14.19
C SER A 15 0.80 3.79 -13.62
N LEU A 16 1.90 4.43 -14.05
CA LEU A 16 3.23 4.14 -13.53
C LEU A 16 3.30 4.40 -12.03
N GLU A 17 2.74 5.51 -11.58
CA GLU A 17 2.71 5.92 -10.18
C GLU A 17 1.98 4.87 -9.33
N GLY A 18 0.88 4.32 -9.85
CA GLY A 18 0.16 3.24 -9.20
C GLY A 18 0.98 1.95 -9.09
N TRP A 19 1.77 1.60 -10.11
CA TRP A 19 2.70 0.46 -10.04
C TRP A 19 3.85 0.68 -9.06
N GLN A 20 4.39 1.90 -9.02
CA GLN A 20 5.44 2.28 -8.06
C GLN A 20 4.92 2.27 -6.62
N ALA A 21 3.68 2.73 -6.42
CA ALA A 21 2.97 2.68 -5.14
C ALA A 21 2.69 1.23 -4.69
N ALA A 22 2.21 0.38 -5.59
CA ALA A 22 1.99 -1.04 -5.30
C ALA A 22 3.30 -1.75 -4.91
N SER A 23 4.39 -1.48 -5.65
CA SER A 23 5.71 -2.02 -5.33
C SER A 23 6.24 -1.47 -3.98
N ALA A 24 5.95 -0.20 -3.65
CA ALA A 24 6.35 0.38 -2.38
C ALA A 24 5.61 -0.27 -1.20
N ILE A 25 4.35 -0.66 -1.39
CA ILE A 25 3.61 -1.44 -0.39
C ILE A 25 4.27 -2.79 -0.14
N ASP A 26 4.70 -3.53 -1.17
CA ASP A 26 5.39 -4.81 -0.99
C ASP A 26 6.66 -4.67 -0.13
N ILE A 27 7.33 -3.51 -0.19
CA ILE A 27 8.51 -3.20 0.62
C ILE A 27 8.14 -2.89 2.08
N CYS A 28 7.08 -2.10 2.32
CA CYS A 28 6.78 -1.55 3.64
C CYS A 28 5.54 -2.14 4.34
N ALA A 29 4.86 -3.15 3.77
CA ALA A 29 3.58 -3.66 4.30
C ALA A 29 3.62 -4.08 5.77
N SER A 30 4.76 -4.58 6.26
CA SER A 30 4.93 -4.98 7.67
C SER A 30 5.32 -3.84 8.61
N GLN A 31 5.51 -2.62 8.11
CA GLN A 31 5.85 -1.44 8.91
C GLN A 31 4.58 -0.82 9.50
N LEU A 32 3.87 -1.62 10.29
CA LEU A 32 2.59 -1.26 10.89
C LEU A 32 2.78 -0.48 12.18
N ARG A 33 1.89 0.49 12.41
CA ARG A 33 1.76 1.19 13.68
C ARG A 33 0.74 0.46 14.55
N MET A 34 1.11 0.20 15.80
CA MET A 34 0.29 -0.54 16.77
C MET A 34 -0.04 0.35 17.97
N ALA A 35 -1.28 0.27 18.47
CA ALA A 35 -1.67 0.87 19.74
C ALA A 35 -2.73 0.01 20.43
N GLN A 36 -2.63 -0.18 21.75
CA GLN A 36 -3.61 -0.97 22.53
C GLN A 36 -3.88 -2.38 21.95
N GLY A 37 -2.83 -3.04 21.42
CA GLY A 37 -2.94 -4.39 20.87
C GLY A 37 -3.60 -4.49 19.49
N ARG A 38 -3.93 -3.37 18.84
CA ARG A 38 -4.50 -3.33 17.49
C ARG A 38 -3.60 -2.55 16.52
N VAL A 39 -3.73 -2.87 15.24
CA VAL A 39 -3.14 -2.09 14.16
C VAL A 39 -3.92 -0.77 14.04
N VAL A 40 -3.21 0.35 13.96
CA VAL A 40 -3.79 1.69 13.84
C VAL A 40 -3.34 2.45 12.59
N GLY A 41 -2.45 1.87 11.79
CA GLY A 41 -2.02 2.47 10.53
C GLY A 41 -0.76 1.84 9.95
N LEU A 42 -0.35 2.38 8.81
CA LEU A 42 0.96 2.15 8.21
C LEU A 42 1.92 3.24 8.69
N ASP A 43 3.21 2.94 8.79
CA ASP A 43 4.21 3.95 9.09
C ASP A 43 4.49 4.83 7.86
N LEU A 44 4.18 6.12 7.96
CA LEU A 44 4.34 7.08 6.87
C LEU A 44 5.83 7.24 6.48
N ASN A 45 6.76 7.16 7.42
CA ASN A 45 8.18 7.33 7.10
C ASN A 45 8.71 6.10 6.32
N ALA A 46 8.30 4.90 6.72
CA ALA A 46 8.60 3.68 5.98
C ALA A 46 8.01 3.70 4.56
N TRP A 47 6.76 4.18 4.41
CA TRP A 47 6.14 4.41 3.12
C TRP A 47 6.97 5.37 2.25
N MET A 48 7.33 6.54 2.79
CA MET A 48 8.11 7.54 2.04
C MET A 48 9.47 7.01 1.59
N LEU A 49 10.14 6.21 2.42
CA LEU A 49 11.42 5.57 2.06
C LEU A 49 11.24 4.48 1.00
N ALA A 50 10.17 3.69 1.07
CA ALA A 50 9.84 2.69 0.08
C ALA A 50 9.51 3.33 -1.29
N CYS A 51 8.75 4.43 -1.30
CA CYS A 51 8.44 5.20 -2.50
C CYS A 51 9.70 5.78 -3.17
N ASP A 52 10.67 6.26 -2.38
CA ASP A 52 11.95 6.74 -2.91
C ASP A 52 12.71 5.60 -3.64
N CYS A 53 12.62 4.37 -3.11
CA CYS A 53 13.22 3.18 -3.72
C CYS A 53 12.52 2.73 -5.02
N THR A 54 11.22 3.00 -5.17
CA THR A 54 10.46 2.69 -6.40
C THR A 54 10.47 3.85 -7.40
N GLY A 55 11.07 4.98 -7.04
CA GLY A 55 11.12 6.19 -7.85
C GLY A 55 9.80 6.95 -7.90
N LEU A 56 8.88 6.69 -6.98
CA LEU A 56 7.64 7.45 -6.86
C LEU A 56 7.96 8.83 -6.28
N ASP A 57 7.46 9.89 -6.93
CA ASP A 57 7.70 11.23 -6.46
C ASP A 57 7.06 11.46 -5.07
N LYS A 58 7.67 12.35 -4.27
CA LYS A 58 7.25 12.56 -2.88
C LYS A 58 5.86 13.20 -2.76
N ALA A 59 5.46 14.05 -3.69
CA ALA A 59 4.16 14.73 -3.61
C ALA A 59 3.04 13.73 -3.87
N THR A 60 3.19 12.91 -4.91
CA THR A 60 2.30 11.80 -5.26
C THR A 60 2.31 10.72 -4.18
N ALA A 61 3.46 10.38 -3.60
CA ALA A 61 3.53 9.45 -2.48
C ALA A 61 2.70 9.93 -1.28
N ILE A 62 2.75 11.22 -0.94
CA ILE A 62 1.93 11.81 0.12
C ILE A 62 0.45 11.81 -0.26
N ASP A 63 0.11 12.14 -1.50
CA ASP A 63 -1.28 12.18 -1.99
C ASP A 63 -1.93 10.79 -1.98
N LEU A 64 -1.17 9.76 -2.35
CA LEU A 64 -1.65 8.36 -2.39
C LEU A 64 -1.71 7.70 -1.01
N PHE A 65 -0.91 8.15 -0.04
CA PHE A 65 -0.77 7.50 1.27
C PHE A 65 -2.12 7.23 1.99
N PRO A 66 -3.09 8.17 2.05
CA PRO A 66 -4.35 7.91 2.73
C PRO A 66 -5.16 6.75 2.12
N ALA A 67 -5.18 6.62 0.79
CA ALA A 67 -5.88 5.54 0.10
C ALA A 67 -5.18 4.19 0.33
N VAL A 68 -3.85 4.21 0.31
CA VAL A 68 -3.01 3.04 0.57
C VAL A 68 -3.19 2.54 2.01
N GLU A 69 -3.10 3.43 3.01
CA GLU A 69 -3.30 3.07 4.42
C GLU A 69 -4.72 2.52 4.63
N ALA A 70 -5.75 3.14 4.05
CA ALA A 70 -7.12 2.66 4.14
C ALA A 70 -7.29 1.25 3.55
N GLY A 71 -6.71 0.97 2.38
CA GLY A 71 -6.74 -0.36 1.77
C GLY A 71 -6.09 -1.43 2.66
N LEU A 72 -4.90 -1.15 3.18
CA LEU A 72 -4.20 -2.06 4.09
C LEU A 72 -4.98 -2.30 5.39
N MET A 73 -5.50 -1.23 5.99
CA MET A 73 -6.28 -1.31 7.23
C MET A 73 -7.57 -2.09 7.04
N SER A 74 -8.23 -1.96 5.89
CA SER A 74 -9.45 -2.69 5.59
C SER A 74 -9.23 -4.21 5.62
N THR A 75 -8.07 -4.68 5.17
CA THR A 75 -7.72 -6.11 5.17
C THR A 75 -7.45 -6.61 6.59
N LEU A 76 -6.65 -5.88 7.36
CA LEU A 76 -6.24 -6.29 8.71
C LEU A 76 -7.39 -6.26 9.73
N GLN A 77 -8.38 -5.41 9.53
CA GLN A 77 -9.56 -5.34 10.40
C GLN A 77 -10.63 -6.40 10.08
N GLN A 78 -10.57 -7.05 8.91
CA GLN A 78 -11.51 -8.14 8.58
C GLN A 78 -11.17 -9.45 9.32
N ASP A 79 -9.91 -9.60 9.77
CA ASP A 79 -9.39 -10.81 10.41
C ASP A 79 -9.45 -10.76 11.97
N THR A 80 -10.14 -9.77 12.55
CA THR A 80 -10.36 -9.63 14.02
C THR A 80 -11.84 -9.73 14.36
#